data_AF-A0A8X6TDN3-F1
#
_entry.id   AF-A0A8X6TDN3-F1
#
_cell.length_a   1.000
_cell.length_b   1.000
_cell.length_c   1.000
_cell.angle_alpha   90.00
_cell.angle_beta   90.00
_cell.angle_gamma   90.00
#
_symmetry.space_group_name_H-M   'P 1'
#
loop_
_entity.id
_entity.type
_entity.pdbx_description
1 polymer ?
#
loop_
_entity_poly.entity_id
_entity_poly.type
_entity_poly.pdbx_seq_one_letter_code
_entity_poly.pdbx_strand_id
1 'polypeptide(L)'
;MFSLPKGVSLRKKWIKAICRKDFTPANYFKVCELHFAKEAIRRNAEAYDEKSEIKIDVLLKICRLLKFAVPTIFPNCPKYMSSLQILFENVLSRDGK
;
A
#
# COMPACT_ATOMS: atom_id res chain seq x y z
N MET A 1 1.29 3.87 11.53
CA MET A 1 2.53 3.37 10.86
C MET A 1 2.33 1.92 10.46
N PHE A 2 2.88 1.49 9.33
CA PHE A 2 2.70 0.15 8.75
C PHE A 2 4.03 -0.59 8.64
N SER A 3 4.02 -1.88 8.98
CA SER A 3 5.18 -2.76 8.84
C SER A 3 5.30 -3.29 7.42
N LEU A 4 6.50 -3.75 7.04
CA LEU A 4 6.66 -4.44 5.78
C LEU A 4 5.74 -5.67 5.67
N PRO A 5 5.14 -5.89 4.49
CA PRO A 5 4.37 -7.09 4.22
C PRO A 5 5.21 -8.35 4.40
N LYS A 6 4.60 -9.41 4.96
CA LYS A 6 5.21 -10.74 5.04
C LYS A 6 5.32 -11.41 3.66
N GLY A 7 4.40 -11.12 2.75
CA GLY A 7 4.38 -11.68 1.40
C GLY A 7 5.56 -11.20 0.57
N VAL A 8 6.35 -12.12 0.03
CA VAL A 8 7.59 -11.84 -0.72
C VAL A 8 7.34 -10.92 -1.93
N SER A 9 6.26 -11.15 -2.68
CA SER A 9 5.90 -10.36 -3.87
C SER A 9 5.54 -8.92 -3.51
N LEU A 10 4.66 -8.71 -2.52
CA LEU A 10 4.27 -7.37 -2.09
C LEU A 10 5.43 -6.63 -1.41
N ARG A 11 6.27 -7.35 -0.65
CA ARG A 11 7.49 -6.80 -0.07
C ARG A 11 8.44 -6.27 -1.14
N LYS A 12 8.66 -7.02 -2.22
CA LYS A 12 9.47 -6.57 -3.37
C LYS A 12 8.89 -5.29 -4.00
N LYS A 13 7.56 -5.21 -4.16
CA LYS A 13 6.89 -4.00 -4.66
C LYS A 13 7.13 -2.79 -3.75
N TRP A 14 7.04 -2.96 -2.43
CA TRP A 14 7.32 -1.89 -1.47
C TRP A 14 8.77 -1.40 -1.53
N ILE A 15 9.74 -2.32 -1.54
CA ILE A 15 11.16 -1.97 -1.63
C ILE A 15 11.44 -1.18 -2.90
N LYS A 16 10.88 -1.65 -4.03
CA LYS A 16 10.99 -0.96 -5.30
C LYS A 16 10.36 0.44 -5.26
N ALA A 17 9.18 0.58 -4.65
CA ALA A 17 8.47 1.84 -4.58
C ALA A 17 9.18 2.90 -3.72
N ILE A 18 9.83 2.47 -2.63
CA ILE A 18 10.64 3.35 -1.77
C ILE A 18 11.85 3.91 -2.53
N CYS A 19 12.32 3.19 -3.56
CA CYS A 19 13.32 3.63 -4.54
C CYS A 19 14.59 4.27 -3.93
N ARG A 20 15.04 3.72 -2.80
CA ARG A 20 16.24 4.18 -2.11
C ARG A 20 17.42 3.29 -2.49
N LYS A 21 18.51 3.89 -2.97
CA LYS A 21 19.75 3.17 -3.29
C LYS A 21 20.28 2.47 -2.04
N ASP A 22 20.75 1.23 -2.21
CA ASP A 22 21.35 0.39 -1.16
C ASP A 22 20.43 0.14 0.05
N PHE A 23 19.11 0.24 -0.17
CA PHE A 23 18.13 0.05 0.90
C PHE A 23 17.84 -1.42 1.15
N THR A 24 18.37 -1.93 2.26
CA THR A 24 18.04 -3.25 2.78
C THR A 24 17.07 -3.10 3.96
N PRO A 25 15.78 -3.44 3.79
CA PRO A 25 14.81 -3.25 4.86
C PRO A 25 15.03 -4.24 6.01
N ALA A 26 15.32 -3.70 7.19
CA ALA A 26 15.28 -4.44 8.44
C ALA A 26 13.84 -4.75 8.90
N ASN A 27 13.67 -5.71 9.81
CA ASN A 27 12.34 -6.11 10.31
C ASN A 27 11.60 -5.00 11.08
N TYR A 28 12.34 -4.04 11.64
CA TYR A 28 11.77 -2.88 12.33
C TYR A 28 11.39 -1.74 11.37
N PHE A 29 11.67 -1.85 10.07
CA PHE A 29 11.33 -0.82 9.10
C PHE A 29 9.81 -0.62 9.02
N LYS A 30 9.38 0.63 9.17
CA LYS A 30 7.97 1.04 9.08
C LYS A 30 7.81 2.15 8.05
N VAL A 31 6.62 2.22 7.47
CA VAL A 31 6.19 3.29 6.55
C VAL A 31 5.00 4.01 7.19
N CYS A 32 5.02 5.35 7.25
CA CYS A 32 3.88 6.10 7.77
C CYS A 32 2.71 6.10 6.77
N GLU A 33 1.51 6.37 7.26
CA GLU A 33 0.29 6.34 6.43
C GLU A 33 0.28 7.41 5.33
N LEU A 34 1.05 8.49 5.50
CA LEU A 34 1.17 9.58 4.53
C LEU A 34 1.83 9.15 3.21
N HIS A 35 2.49 7.98 3.19
CA HIS A 35 3.08 7.42 1.98
C HIS A 35 2.09 6.61 1.14
N PHE A 36 0.85 6.44 1.60
CA PHE A 36 -0.19 5.68 0.90
C PHE A 36 -1.30 6.62 0.45
N ALA A 37 -1.93 6.28 -0.67
CA ALA A 37 -3.20 6.87 -1.06
C ALA A 37 -4.25 6.63 0.04
N LYS A 38 -5.15 7.59 0.26
CA LYS A 38 -6.13 7.51 1.36
C LYS A 38 -7.05 6.29 1.19
N GLU A 39 -7.34 5.96 -0.06
CA GLU A 39 -8.18 4.85 -0.50
C GLU A 39 -7.52 3.49 -0.24
N ALA A 40 -6.19 3.45 -0.14
CA ALA A 40 -5.43 2.25 0.20
C ALA A 40 -5.44 1.94 1.71
N ILE A 41 -6.01 2.84 2.53
CA ILE A 41 -6.10 2.73 3.99
C ILE A 41 -7.56 2.54 4.40
N ARG A 42 -7.85 1.36 4.95
CA ARG A 42 -9.12 1.07 5.61
C ARG A 42 -9.14 1.71 6.99
N ARG A 43 -9.98 2.73 7.15
CA ARG A 43 -10.25 3.41 8.43
C ARG A 43 -11.50 2.90 9.14
N ASN A 44 -12.42 2.29 8.38
CA ASN A 44 -13.73 1.90 8.87
C ASN A 44 -13.91 0.37 8.85
N ALA A 45 -14.60 -0.15 9.86
CA ALA A 45 -15.08 -1.52 9.90
C ALA A 45 -16.59 -1.50 9.74
N GLU A 46 -17.06 -2.25 8.76
CA GLU A 46 -18.48 -2.44 8.50
C GLU A 46 -18.85 -3.84 8.98
N ALA A 47 -19.91 -3.92 9.78
CA ALA A 47 -20.54 -5.16 10.19
C ALA A 47 -22.04 -5.07 9.86
N TYR A 48 -22.61 -6.18 9.42
CA TYR A 48 -24.03 -6.30 9.18
C TYR A 48 -24.62 -7.25 10.22
N ASP A 49 -25.62 -6.78 10.96
CA ASP A 49 -26.39 -7.63 11.87
C ASP A 49 -27.68 -8.05 11.18
N GLU A 50 -27.74 -9.31 10.75
CA GLU A 50 -28.88 -9.89 10.05
C GLU A 50 -30.16 -9.88 10.91
N LYS A 51 -30.04 -9.95 12.24
CA LYS A 51 -31.22 -9.99 13.13
C LYS A 51 -31.88 -8.64 13.29
N SER A 52 -31.08 -7.58 13.26
CA SER A 52 -31.56 -6.21 13.47
C SER A 52 -31.76 -5.46 12.15
N GLU A 53 -31.36 -6.05 11.01
CA GLU A 53 -31.25 -5.42 9.69
C GLU A 53 -30.42 -4.12 9.69
N ILE A 54 -29.50 -3.98 10.65
CA ILE A 54 -28.69 -2.77 10.83
C ILE A 54 -27.28 -2.99 10.28
N LYS A 55 -26.83 -2.02 9.46
CA LYS A 55 -25.43 -1.87 9.08
C LYS A 55 -24.72 -0.97 10.09
N ILE A 56 -23.71 -1.52 10.75
CA ILE A 56 -22.87 -0.83 11.72
C ILE A 56 -21.57 -0.42 11.02
N ASP A 57 -21.28 0.88 11.00
CA ASP A 57 -20.00 1.41 10.54
C ASP A 57 -19.25 2.05 11.73
N VAL A 58 -18.05 1.53 12.03
CA VAL A 58 -17.24 1.97 13.18
C VAL A 58 -15.85 2.35 12.72
N LEU A 59 -15.38 3.51 13.21
CA LEU A 59 -14.01 3.96 13.00
C LEU A 59 -13.02 3.04 13.76
N LEU A 60 -12.04 2.51 13.03
CA LEU A 60 -10.98 1.70 13.60
C LEU A 60 -10.02 2.58 14.41
N LYS A 61 -9.75 2.17 15.67
CA LYS A 61 -8.68 2.75 16.49
C LYS A 61 -7.31 2.69 15.80
N ILE A 62 -7.06 1.64 15.02
CA ILE A 62 -5.85 1.46 14.22
C ILE A 62 -6.25 1.16 12.79
N CYS A 63 -5.90 2.07 11.89
CA CYS A 63 -6.15 1.92 10.45
C CYS A 63 -5.37 0.72 9.89
N ARG A 64 -5.90 0.08 8.84
CA ARG A 64 -5.29 -1.08 8.18
C ARG A 64 -5.05 -0.78 6.70
N LEU A 65 -3.96 -1.29 6.14
CA LEU A 65 -3.76 -1.24 4.70
C LEU A 65 -4.61 -2.30 4.00
N LEU A 66 -5.07 -1.98 2.79
CA LEU A 66 -5.64 -2.97 1.89
C LEU A 66 -4.59 -4.02 1.50
N LYS A 67 -5.05 -5.23 1.14
CA LYS A 67 -4.23 -6.43 0.95
C LYS A 67 -3.06 -6.24 -0.04
N PHE A 68 -3.22 -5.36 -1.03
CA PHE A 68 -2.23 -5.10 -2.07
C PHE A 68 -1.75 -3.65 -2.11
N ALA A 69 -2.01 -2.88 -1.05
CA ALA A 69 -1.57 -1.49 -0.97
C ALA A 69 -0.04 -1.40 -1.08
N VAL A 70 0.43 -0.44 -1.87
CA VAL A 70 1.84 -0.13 -2.09
C VAL A 70 2.03 1.35 -1.76
N PRO A 71 3.12 1.76 -1.08
CA PRO A 71 3.36 3.17 -0.86
C PRO A 71 3.69 3.84 -2.20
N THR A 72 3.04 4.96 -2.50
CA THR A 72 3.17 5.68 -3.77
C THR A 72 3.62 7.12 -3.59
N ILE A 73 3.48 7.69 -2.39
CA ILE A 73 3.73 9.11 -2.14
C ILE A 73 5.14 9.28 -1.55
N PHE A 74 6.10 9.68 -2.39
CA PHE A 74 7.47 10.00 -2.00
C PHE A 74 7.89 11.36 -2.59
N PRO A 75 7.67 12.48 -1.88
CA PRO A 75 7.78 13.83 -2.43
C PRO A 75 9.19 14.21 -2.94
N ASN A 76 10.24 13.53 -2.45
CA ASN A 76 11.63 13.76 -2.83
C ASN A 76 12.20 12.66 -3.74
N CYS A 77 11.35 11.86 -4.40
CA CYS A 77 11.82 10.85 -5.35
C CYS A 77 12.25 11.52 -6.67
N PRO A 78 13.50 11.34 -7.15
CA PRO A 78 13.95 11.95 -8.38
C PRO A 78 13.09 11.50 -9.59
N LYS A 79 12.76 12.43 -10.50
CA LYS A 79 11.90 12.14 -11.68
C LYS A 79 12.40 10.97 -12.54
N TYR A 80 13.70 10.78 -12.63
CA TYR A 80 14.32 9.67 -13.38
C TYR A 80 14.18 8.31 -12.69
N MET A 81 13.82 8.28 -11.41
CA MET A 81 13.52 7.05 -10.66
C MET A 81 12.03 6.71 -10.66
N SER A 82 11.15 7.70 -10.87
CA SER A 82 9.71 7.47 -11.07
C SER A 82 9.35 6.89 -12.44
N SER A 83 10.17 7.06 -13.48
CA SER A 83 9.91 6.50 -14.82
C SER A 83 9.92 4.96 -14.87
N LEU A 84 10.60 4.30 -13.92
CA LEU A 84 10.53 2.84 -13.71
C LEU A 84 9.19 2.36 -13.13
N GLN A 85 8.34 3.27 -12.63
CA GLN A 85 6.98 2.97 -12.22
C GLN A 85 6.03 2.94 -13.43
N ILE A 86 6.19 3.88 -14.37
CA ILE A 86 5.37 4.00 -15.60
C ILE A 86 5.59 2.81 -16.55
N LEU A 87 6.82 2.32 -16.68
CA LEU A 87 7.11 1.12 -17.50
C LEU A 87 6.39 -0.13 -16.97
N PHE A 88 6.07 -0.22 -15.67
CA PHE A 88 5.42 -1.39 -15.09
C PHE A 88 3.91 -1.45 -15.31
N GLU A 89 3.22 -0.31 -15.36
CA GLU A 89 1.79 -0.28 -15.72
C GLU A 89 1.54 -0.62 -17.19
N ASN A 90 2.50 -0.25 -18.05
CA ASN A 90 2.45 -0.56 -19.48
C ASN A 90 2.76 -2.03 -19.81
N VAL A 91 3.51 -2.74 -18.95
CA VAL A 91 3.77 -4.19 -19.13
C VAL A 91 2.56 -5.02 -18.69
N LEU A 92 1.92 -4.70 -17.57
CA LEU A 92 0.72 -5.42 -17.10
C LEU A 92 -0.52 -5.18 -17.97
N SER A 93 -0.56 -4.09 -18.75
CA SER A 93 -1.62 -3.82 -19.72
C SER A 93 -1.44 -4.53 -21.08
N ARG A 94 -0.29 -5.20 -21.33
CA ARG A 94 0.00 -5.84 -22.62
C ARG A 94 -0.29 -7.34 -22.68
N ASP A 95 -0.47 -8.01 -21.55
CA ASP A 95 -0.76 -9.45 -21.48
C ASP A 95 -2.27 -9.78 -21.52
N GLY A 96 -3.09 -8.84 -22.01
CA GLY A 96 -4.53 -9.01 -22.19
C GLY A 96 -4.95 -8.75 -23.63
N LYS A 97 -4.54 -9.63 -24.55
CA LYS A 97 -5.17 -9.82 -25.86
C LYS A 97 -5.14 -11.30 -26.23
#